data_AF-A0A8T1TNR1-F1
#
_entry.id   AF-A0A8T1TNR1-F1
#
_cell.length_a   1.000
_cell.length_b   1.000
_cell.length_c   1.000
_cell.angle_alpha   90.00
_cell.angle_beta   90.00
_cell.angle_gamma   90.00
#
_symmetry.space_group_name_H-M   'P 1'
#
loop_
_entity.id
_entity.type
_entity.pdbx_description
1 polymer ?
#
loop_
_entity_poly.entity_id
_entity_poly.type
_entity_poly.pdbx_seq_one_letter_code
_entity_poly.pdbx_strand_id
1 'polypeptide(L)'
;MVLTDTGRLGIGTSSPSSRLHCVGQSSYVFGSGGSTVYRLRTDLGATESALGPITYTTMSAIFDGYLLATVTVMTSVRRLKTNIYPIGLDQISDLYKLPVVQYQWKDQLDRYPEIGLIAQDVMEAGFVDLIAQTPLEDENPQQSSDPILEHIGVKLRLDYPKLTCYNMRMIQHLLTKISELEKKSQS
;
A
#
# COMPACT_ATOMS: atom_id res chain seq x y z
N MET A 1 -26.53 -9.23 -17.13
CA MET A 1 -25.87 -10.39 -16.49
C MET A 1 -26.22 -11.62 -17.31
N VAL A 2 -25.30 -12.57 -17.48
CA VAL A 2 -25.55 -13.85 -18.16
C VAL A 2 -24.97 -15.00 -17.32
N LEU A 3 -25.68 -16.12 -17.25
CA LEU A 3 -25.13 -17.40 -16.83
C LEU A 3 -25.15 -18.32 -18.06
N THR A 4 -23.99 -18.76 -18.51
CA THR A 4 -23.89 -19.64 -19.69
C THR A 4 -24.23 -21.09 -19.31
N ASP A 5 -24.63 -21.88 -20.31
CA ASP A 5 -24.79 -23.34 -20.21
C ASP A 5 -23.51 -24.07 -19.74
N THR A 6 -22.36 -23.47 -20.00
CA THR A 6 -21.02 -23.91 -19.55
C THR A 6 -20.66 -23.46 -18.13
N GLY A 7 -21.59 -22.85 -17.38
CA GLY A 7 -21.40 -22.49 -15.97
C GLY A 7 -20.53 -21.26 -15.73
N ARG A 8 -20.49 -20.30 -16.67
CA ARG A 8 -19.78 -19.02 -16.50
C ARG A 8 -20.76 -17.90 -16.17
N LEU A 9 -20.46 -17.12 -15.14
CA LEU A 9 -21.20 -15.93 -14.74
C LEU A 9 -20.55 -14.67 -15.33
N GLY A 10 -21.25 -14.00 -16.23
CA GLY A 10 -20.88 -12.69 -16.78
C GLY A 10 -21.71 -11.56 -16.20
N ILE A 11 -21.06 -10.58 -15.57
CA ILE A 11 -21.71 -9.32 -15.15
C ILE A 11 -21.23 -8.24 -16.12
N GLY A 12 -22.15 -7.53 -16.79
CA GLY A 12 -21.80 -6.53 -17.81
C GLY A 12 -21.23 -7.06 -19.13
N THR A 13 -21.22 -8.38 -19.36
CA THR A 13 -20.82 -9.01 -20.63
C THR A 13 -21.73 -10.20 -20.96
N SER A 14 -21.96 -10.47 -22.25
CA SER A 14 -22.64 -11.68 -22.74
C SER A 14 -21.68 -12.82 -23.10
N SER A 15 -20.37 -12.56 -23.10
CA SER A 15 -19.33 -13.51 -23.51
C SER A 15 -18.23 -13.62 -22.45
N PRO A 16 -18.48 -14.30 -21.31
CA PRO A 16 -17.52 -14.41 -20.22
C PRO A 16 -16.29 -15.26 -20.60
N SER A 17 -15.08 -14.74 -20.34
CA SER A 17 -13.80 -15.40 -20.61
C SER A 17 -13.30 -16.29 -19.45
N SER A 18 -13.87 -16.10 -18.26
CA SER A 18 -13.58 -16.84 -17.01
C SER A 18 -14.87 -17.35 -16.37
N ARG A 19 -14.76 -18.15 -15.29
CA ARG A 19 -15.94 -18.63 -14.53
C ARG A 19 -16.75 -17.49 -13.92
N LEU A 20 -16.07 -16.44 -13.49
CA LEU A 20 -16.66 -15.17 -13.08
C LEU A 20 -15.96 -14.06 -13.87
N HIS A 21 -16.69 -13.39 -14.76
CA HIS A 21 -16.18 -12.27 -15.56
C HIS A 21 -17.05 -11.04 -15.32
N CYS A 22 -16.54 -10.10 -14.54
CA CYS A 22 -17.19 -8.81 -14.30
C CYS A 22 -16.58 -7.78 -15.26
N VAL A 23 -17.40 -7.24 -16.16
CA VAL A 23 -17.06 -6.16 -17.09
C VAL A 23 -17.86 -4.93 -16.69
N GLY A 24 -17.21 -3.78 -16.71
CA GLY A 24 -17.76 -2.53 -16.23
C GLY A 24 -17.09 -2.09 -14.95
N GLN A 25 -17.29 -0.80 -14.68
CA GLN A 25 -16.70 -0.12 -13.55
C GLN A 25 -17.81 0.67 -12.87
N SER A 26 -17.84 0.60 -11.55
CA SER A 26 -18.70 1.45 -10.72
C SER A 26 -17.85 2.51 -10.05
N SER A 27 -18.44 3.71 -9.95
CA SER A 27 -17.92 4.75 -9.08
C SER A 27 -18.28 4.42 -7.64
N TYR A 28 -17.27 4.16 -6.82
CA TYR A 28 -17.46 4.10 -5.37
C TYR A 28 -16.67 5.25 -4.76
N VAL A 29 -17.32 6.06 -3.94
CA VAL A 29 -16.64 7.11 -3.19
C VAL A 29 -16.24 6.50 -1.86
N PHE A 30 -14.95 6.33 -1.64
CA PHE A 30 -14.51 6.02 -0.28
C PHE A 30 -14.53 7.32 0.51
N GLY A 31 -15.37 7.32 1.52
CA GLY A 31 -15.50 8.42 2.43
C GLY A 31 -16.25 9.62 1.87
N SER A 32 -17.41 9.87 2.45
CA SER A 32 -17.63 11.15 3.12
C SER A 32 -16.72 11.31 4.37
N GLY A 33 -15.46 10.84 4.32
CA GLY A 33 -14.66 10.55 5.53
C GLY A 33 -13.28 9.87 5.35
N GLY A 34 -12.60 9.96 4.19
CA GLY A 34 -11.14 9.74 4.12
C GLY A 34 -10.59 8.32 4.25
N SER A 35 -11.10 7.33 3.50
CA SER A 35 -10.39 6.04 3.37
C SER A 35 -9.26 6.09 2.35
N THR A 36 -8.04 5.76 2.78
CA THR A 36 -6.96 5.38 1.86
C THR A 36 -7.11 3.90 1.54
N VAL A 37 -7.34 3.63 0.26
CA VAL A 37 -7.46 2.28 -0.29
C VAL A 37 -6.09 1.79 -0.71
N TYR A 38 -5.67 0.63 -0.18
CA TYR A 38 -4.52 -0.08 -0.72
C TYR A 38 -4.90 -0.63 -2.10
N ARG A 39 -4.27 -0.10 -3.14
CA ARG A 39 -4.59 -0.41 -4.54
C ARG A 39 -3.42 -1.08 -5.24
N LEU A 40 -3.59 -2.34 -5.62
CA LEU A 40 -2.73 -3.01 -6.60
C LEU A 40 -3.25 -2.71 -8.01
N ARG A 41 -2.90 -1.57 -8.60
CA ARG A 41 -3.34 -1.20 -9.96
C ARG A 41 -2.29 -1.57 -11.01
N THR A 42 -2.72 -2.23 -12.08
CA THR A 42 -1.85 -2.66 -13.19
C THR A 42 -1.90 -1.74 -14.40
N ASP A 43 -2.92 -0.86 -14.53
CA ASP A 43 -3.12 -0.02 -15.71
C ASP A 43 -2.39 1.34 -15.67
N LEU A 44 -1.88 1.80 -14.51
CA LEU A 44 -1.08 3.05 -14.42
C LEU A 44 0.09 3.05 -13.41
N GLY A 45 0.38 1.94 -12.73
CA GLY A 45 1.65 1.75 -12.00
C GLY A 45 1.99 2.73 -10.87
N ALA A 46 1.04 3.51 -10.36
CA ALA A 46 1.23 4.35 -9.17
C ALA A 46 0.52 3.72 -7.95
N THR A 47 1.15 3.67 -6.78
CA THR A 47 0.38 3.62 -5.53
C THR A 47 0.08 5.06 -5.19
N GLU A 48 -1.19 5.47 -5.27
CA GLU A 48 -1.61 6.82 -4.91
C GLU A 48 -2.20 6.77 -3.50
N SER A 49 -1.51 7.38 -2.54
CA SER A 49 -2.11 7.84 -1.29
C SER A 49 -2.60 9.26 -1.57
N ALA A 50 -3.90 9.51 -1.43
CA ALA A 50 -4.49 10.84 -1.62
C ALA A 50 -5.29 11.23 -0.37
N LEU A 51 -5.21 12.51 -0.01
CA LEU A 51 -5.95 13.13 1.08
C LEU A 51 -7.23 13.78 0.51
N GLY A 52 -8.41 13.27 0.88
CA GLY A 52 -9.73 13.79 0.48
C GLY A 52 -10.75 12.70 0.09
N PRO A 53 -12.03 13.04 -0.22
CA PRO A 53 -12.97 12.09 -0.81
C PRO A 53 -12.43 11.58 -2.14
N ILE A 54 -12.05 10.31 -2.21
CA ILE A 54 -11.54 9.71 -3.44
C ILE A 54 -12.71 9.01 -4.13
N THR A 55 -13.06 9.51 -5.32
CA THR A 55 -14.01 8.82 -6.20
C THR A 55 -13.25 7.80 -7.04
N TYR A 56 -13.54 6.52 -6.82
CA TYR A 56 -12.92 5.42 -7.57
C TYR A 56 -13.79 5.08 -8.75
N THR A 57 -13.41 5.54 -9.94
CA THR A 57 -14.19 5.35 -11.16
C THR A 57 -13.94 4.00 -11.86
N THR A 58 -13.24 3.05 -11.21
CA THR A 58 -12.67 1.87 -11.87
C THR A 58 -12.84 0.53 -11.15
N MET A 59 -13.81 0.39 -10.23
CA MET A 59 -14.00 -0.85 -9.47
C MET A 59 -14.91 -1.85 -10.21
N SER A 60 -14.44 -3.10 -10.34
CA SER A 60 -15.24 -4.20 -10.93
C SER A 60 -15.92 -5.11 -9.90
N ALA A 61 -15.50 -5.09 -8.63
CA ALA A 61 -16.11 -5.86 -7.53
C ALA A 61 -15.74 -5.27 -6.15
N ILE A 62 -16.58 -5.52 -5.14
CA ILE A 62 -16.36 -5.23 -3.71
C ILE A 62 -16.47 -6.56 -2.96
N PHE A 63 -15.54 -6.82 -2.03
CA PHE A 63 -15.53 -7.99 -1.18
C PHE A 63 -15.38 -7.55 0.28
N ASP A 64 -16.35 -7.89 1.14
CA ASP A 64 -16.36 -7.53 2.57
C ASP A 64 -15.45 -8.44 3.43
N GLY A 65 -14.70 -9.33 2.79
CA GLY A 65 -13.84 -10.31 3.44
C GLY A 65 -12.56 -10.57 2.66
N TYR A 66 -11.73 -11.47 3.19
CA TYR A 66 -10.45 -11.81 2.57
C TYR A 66 -10.62 -12.40 1.17
N LEU A 67 -9.81 -11.91 0.23
CA LEU A 67 -9.64 -12.53 -1.08
C LEU A 67 -8.50 -13.53 -1.04
N LEU A 68 -8.83 -14.82 -1.15
CA LEU A 68 -7.83 -15.86 -1.37
C LEU A 68 -7.60 -16.07 -2.87
N ALA A 69 -6.34 -15.94 -3.31
CA ALA A 69 -5.93 -16.22 -4.68
C ALA A 69 -4.56 -16.93 -4.69
N THR A 70 -4.39 -17.92 -5.56
CA THR A 70 -3.10 -18.62 -5.72
C THR A 70 -2.06 -17.72 -6.38
N VAL A 71 -2.49 -16.87 -7.32
CA VAL A 71 -1.61 -15.96 -8.05
C VAL A 71 -2.33 -14.64 -8.32
N THR A 72 -1.64 -13.54 -8.02
CA THR A 72 -1.99 -12.19 -8.45
C THR A 72 -0.88 -11.68 -9.36
N VAL A 73 -1.20 -11.31 -10.60
CA VAL A 73 -0.22 -10.84 -11.58
C VAL A 73 -0.15 -9.32 -11.56
N MET A 74 1.05 -8.78 -11.35
CA MET A 74 1.31 -7.34 -11.35
C MET A 74 2.25 -6.99 -12.50
N THR A 75 1.79 -6.18 -13.47
CA THR A 75 2.59 -5.80 -14.64
C THR A 75 3.44 -4.56 -14.35
N SER A 76 4.74 -4.63 -14.67
CA SER A 76 5.68 -3.51 -14.54
C SER A 76 6.47 -3.37 -15.82
N VAL A 77 5.96 -2.59 -16.79
CA VAL A 77 6.56 -2.49 -18.12
C VAL A 77 7.06 -1.08 -18.41
N ARG A 78 8.33 -0.96 -18.80
CA ARG A 78 8.98 0.32 -19.12
C ARG A 78 8.21 1.17 -20.14
N ARG A 79 7.68 0.55 -21.21
CA ARG A 79 6.96 1.29 -22.28
C ARG A 79 5.68 2.00 -21.80
N LEU A 80 5.14 1.61 -20.65
CA LEU A 80 3.95 2.20 -20.03
C LEU A 80 4.32 3.18 -18.90
N LYS A 81 5.61 3.50 -18.74
CA LYS A 81 6.15 4.37 -17.70
C LYS A 81 6.95 5.49 -18.35
N THR A 82 6.84 6.69 -17.80
CA THR A 82 7.62 7.87 -18.22
C THR A 82 8.28 8.50 -16.99
N ASN A 83 9.19 9.47 -17.18
CA ASN A 83 9.87 10.19 -16.09
C ASN A 83 10.52 9.24 -15.07
N ILE A 84 11.25 8.23 -15.57
CA ILE A 84 11.86 7.19 -14.75
C ILE A 84 13.25 7.66 -14.28
N TYR A 85 13.35 8.04 -13.01
CA TYR A 85 14.61 8.44 -12.38
C TYR A 85 14.87 7.60 -11.12
N PRO A 86 16.13 7.32 -10.77
CA PRO A 86 16.46 6.72 -9.48
C PRO A 86 16.03 7.62 -8.33
N ILE A 87 15.56 7.03 -7.23
CA ILE A 87 15.26 7.78 -6.00
C ILE A 87 16.56 8.26 -5.36
N GLY A 88 16.55 9.53 -4.92
CA GLY A 88 17.66 10.17 -4.22
C GLY A 88 17.90 9.54 -2.84
N LEU A 89 19.15 9.53 -2.37
CA LEU A 89 19.47 8.96 -1.05
C LEU A 89 18.99 9.85 0.09
N ASP A 90 18.99 11.16 -0.13
CA ASP A 90 18.39 12.18 0.72
C ASP A 90 16.92 11.90 1.02
N GLN A 91 16.19 11.36 0.05
CA GLN A 91 14.78 11.00 0.22
C GLN A 91 14.55 9.73 1.04
N ILE A 92 15.60 8.93 1.32
CA ILE A 92 15.44 7.65 2.03
C ILE A 92 16.30 7.52 3.27
N SER A 93 17.34 8.35 3.45
CA SER A 93 18.33 8.16 4.52
C SER A 93 17.72 8.26 5.91
N ASP A 94 16.73 9.13 6.08
CA ASP A 94 16.10 9.40 7.37
C ASP A 94 15.18 8.25 7.80
N LEU A 95 14.67 7.46 6.84
CA LEU A 95 13.89 6.25 7.11
C LEU A 95 14.69 5.24 7.95
N TYR A 96 15.99 5.12 7.70
CA TYR A 96 16.87 4.16 8.39
C TYR A 96 17.32 4.64 9.77
N LYS A 97 16.94 5.85 10.16
CA LYS A 97 17.12 6.36 11.53
C LYS A 97 15.95 5.98 12.44
N LEU A 98 14.83 5.54 11.86
CA LEU A 98 13.65 5.14 12.62
C LEU A 98 13.88 3.78 13.31
N PRO A 99 13.37 3.62 14.55
CA PRO A 99 13.47 2.36 15.25
C PRO A 99 12.56 1.31 14.62
N VAL A 100 13.11 0.14 14.30
CA VAL A 100 12.30 -1.07 14.07
C VAL A 100 11.90 -1.61 15.42
N VAL A 101 10.60 -1.63 15.69
CA VAL A 101 10.05 -1.96 17.00
C VAL A 101 9.34 -3.31 16.98
N GLN A 102 9.23 -3.90 18.16
CA GLN A 102 8.39 -5.06 18.42
C GLN A 102 7.17 -4.59 19.22
N TYR A 103 5.97 -4.98 18.82
CA TYR A 103 4.73 -4.55 19.47
C TYR A 103 3.69 -5.68 19.52
N GLN A 104 2.67 -5.51 20.36
CA GLN A 104 1.47 -6.34 20.37
C GLN A 104 0.26 -5.41 20.21
N TRP A 105 -0.77 -5.90 19.53
CA TRP A 105 -2.03 -5.16 19.45
C TRP A 105 -2.70 -5.14 20.83
N LYS A 106 -3.25 -3.99 21.23
CA LYS A 106 -3.84 -3.81 22.57
C LYS A 106 -4.98 -4.80 22.86
N ASP A 107 -5.70 -5.20 21.83
CA ASP A 107 -6.80 -6.19 21.85
C ASP A 107 -6.34 -7.64 21.64
N GLN A 108 -5.04 -7.88 21.45
CA GLN A 108 -4.47 -9.20 21.13
C GLN A 108 -3.17 -9.47 21.91
N LEU A 109 -3.20 -9.21 23.23
CA LEU A 109 -2.05 -9.41 24.14
C LEU A 109 -1.68 -10.88 24.36
N ASP A 110 -2.51 -11.81 23.90
CA ASP A 110 -2.29 -13.25 23.91
C ASP A 110 -1.51 -13.74 22.67
N ARG A 111 -1.34 -12.88 21.66
CA ARG A 111 -0.63 -13.23 20.41
C ARG A 111 0.87 -12.97 20.49
N TYR A 112 1.60 -13.63 19.59
CA TYR A 112 3.01 -13.34 19.41
C TYR A 112 3.22 -11.88 19.01
N PRO A 113 4.25 -11.21 19.57
CA PRO A 113 4.59 -9.86 19.15
C PRO A 113 4.93 -9.78 17.67
N GLU A 114 4.47 -8.72 17.03
CA GLU A 114 4.79 -8.35 15.66
C GLU A 114 6.03 -7.45 15.62
N ILE A 115 6.71 -7.42 14.47
CA ILE A 115 7.85 -6.53 14.21
C ILE A 115 7.46 -5.57 13.09
N GLY A 116 7.73 -4.29 13.27
CA GLY A 116 7.43 -3.29 12.24
C GLY A 116 7.93 -1.89 12.59
N LEU A 117 7.36 -0.91 11.90
CA LEU A 117 7.53 0.51 12.18
C LEU A 117 6.21 1.09 12.70
N ILE A 118 6.30 2.19 13.44
CA ILE A 118 5.14 2.97 13.86
C ILE A 118 4.80 3.97 12.77
N ALA A 119 3.53 4.00 12.33
CA ALA A 119 3.11 4.83 11.20
C ALA A 119 3.24 6.33 11.50
N GLN A 120 3.00 6.74 12.75
CA GLN A 120 3.17 8.12 13.22
C GLN A 120 4.63 8.56 13.10
N ASP A 121 5.58 7.76 13.61
CA ASP A 121 7.03 8.05 13.52
C ASP A 121 7.50 8.18 12.06
N VAL A 122 7.01 7.29 11.18
CA VAL A 122 7.32 7.33 9.74
C VAL A 122 6.77 8.61 9.10
N MET A 123 5.56 9.03 9.48
CA MET A 123 4.95 10.25 8.97
C MET A 123 5.65 11.50 9.49
N GLU A 124 6.03 11.53 10.77
CA GLU A 124 6.78 12.63 11.39
C GLU A 124 8.15 12.82 10.73
N ALA A 125 8.79 11.72 10.33
CA ALA A 125 10.02 11.75 9.53
C ALA A 125 9.82 12.19 8.07
N GLY A 126 8.60 12.57 7.67
CA GLY A 126 8.28 13.14 6.36
C GLY A 126 7.91 12.13 5.27
N PHE A 127 7.81 10.83 5.61
CA PHE A 127 7.52 9.76 4.64
C PHE A 127 6.02 9.56 4.44
N VAL A 128 5.31 10.63 4.12
CA VAL A 128 3.84 10.64 3.89
C VAL A 128 3.45 9.65 2.80
N ASP A 129 4.34 9.44 1.83
CA ASP A 129 4.15 8.58 0.68
C ASP A 129 4.24 7.08 1.01
N LEU A 130 4.66 6.72 2.23
CA LEU A 130 4.59 5.38 2.81
C LEU A 130 3.36 5.18 3.72
N ILE A 131 2.55 6.22 3.94
CA ILE A 131 1.41 6.18 4.84
C ILE A 131 0.11 5.99 4.06
N ALA A 132 -0.70 5.04 4.55
CA ALA A 132 -2.09 4.87 4.20
C ALA A 132 -2.96 5.11 5.44
N GLN A 133 -4.07 5.80 5.29
CA GLN A 133 -5.03 6.09 6.36
C GLN A 133 -6.33 5.29 6.16
N THR A 134 -7.09 4.99 7.20
CA THR A 134 -8.35 4.22 7.06
C THR A 134 -9.33 4.64 8.12
N PRO A 135 -10.61 4.88 7.80
CA PRO A 135 -11.62 5.19 8.79
C PRO A 135 -11.66 4.11 9.87
N LEU A 136 -11.74 4.55 11.11
CA LEU A 136 -12.12 3.70 12.22
C LEU A 136 -13.64 3.59 12.18
N GLU A 137 -14.16 2.35 12.09
CA GLU A 137 -15.59 2.06 12.18
C GLU A 137 -16.11 2.03 13.63
N ASP A 138 -15.28 2.40 14.61
CA ASP A 138 -15.65 2.38 16.02
C ASP A 138 -16.67 3.46 16.37
N GLU A 139 -17.71 3.07 17.11
CA GLU A 139 -18.78 3.94 17.61
C GLU A 139 -18.29 5.02 18.60
N ASN A 140 -17.03 4.97 19.04
CA ASN A 140 -16.46 5.85 20.05
C ASN A 140 -15.04 6.32 19.65
N PRO A 141 -14.91 7.36 18.80
CA PRO A 141 -13.65 7.75 18.15
C PRO A 141 -12.59 8.39 19.09
N GLN A 142 -12.71 8.20 20.40
CA GLN A 142 -11.91 8.93 21.41
C GLN A 142 -10.43 8.54 21.50
N GLN A 143 -9.93 7.59 20.71
CA GLN A 143 -8.55 7.12 20.83
C GLN A 143 -7.74 7.39 19.56
N SER A 144 -7.25 8.63 19.44
CA SER A 144 -6.01 8.88 18.70
C SER A 144 -4.85 8.84 19.70
N SER A 145 -3.79 8.08 19.39
CA SER A 145 -2.57 8.12 20.20
C SER A 145 -1.78 9.42 20.00
N ASP A 146 -2.01 10.10 18.88
CA ASP A 146 -1.43 11.41 18.57
C ASP A 146 -2.43 12.20 17.70
N PRO A 147 -3.26 13.08 18.31
CA PRO A 147 -4.30 13.83 17.59
C PRO A 147 -3.78 14.78 16.50
N ILE A 148 -2.49 15.12 16.51
CA ILE A 148 -1.85 16.01 15.54
C ILE A 148 -1.50 15.23 14.27
N LEU A 149 -0.97 14.02 14.43
CA LEU A 149 -0.56 13.16 13.33
C LEU A 149 -1.70 12.24 12.84
N GLU A 150 -2.58 11.82 13.73
CA GLU A 150 -3.70 10.92 13.46
C GLU A 150 -5.01 11.58 13.88
N HIS A 151 -5.77 12.07 12.90
CA HIS A 151 -7.08 12.65 13.16
C HIS A 151 -8.04 11.63 13.81
N ILE A 152 -8.86 12.13 14.74
CA ILE A 152 -9.93 11.39 15.41
C ILE A 152 -10.79 10.65 14.36
N GLY A 153 -10.93 9.33 14.51
CA GLY A 153 -11.71 8.49 13.60
C GLY A 153 -10.95 7.91 12.40
N VAL A 154 -9.61 8.01 12.37
CA VAL A 154 -8.76 7.44 11.33
C VAL A 154 -7.64 6.60 11.96
N LYS A 155 -7.28 5.49 11.32
CA LYS A 155 -6.14 4.61 11.63
C LYS A 155 -5.07 4.77 10.57
N LEU A 156 -3.82 5.00 10.98
CA LEU A 156 -2.66 4.99 10.07
C LEU A 156 -2.14 3.56 9.81
N ARG A 157 -1.62 3.34 8.60
CA ARG A 157 -1.08 2.08 8.08
C ARG A 157 0.15 2.35 7.21
N LEU A 158 1.03 1.37 7.08
CA LEU A 158 2.24 1.45 6.28
C LEU A 158 2.14 0.68 4.96
N ASP A 159 2.63 1.28 3.87
CA ASP A 159 2.85 0.63 2.58
C ASP A 159 4.20 -0.13 2.60
N TYR A 160 4.18 -1.30 3.24
CA TYR A 160 5.35 -2.19 3.29
C TYR A 160 5.89 -2.59 1.90
N PRO A 161 5.07 -2.88 0.88
CA PRO A 161 5.58 -3.09 -0.49
C PRO A 161 6.43 -1.93 -1.01
N LYS A 162 6.01 -0.67 -0.82
CA LYS A 162 6.82 0.47 -1.23
C LYS A 162 8.09 0.63 -0.37
N LEU A 163 8.00 0.36 0.93
CA LEU A 163 9.17 0.28 1.82
C LEU A 163 10.22 -0.72 1.30
N THR A 164 9.82 -1.85 0.73
CA THR A 164 10.80 -2.80 0.16
C THR A 164 11.61 -2.22 -1.01
N CYS A 165 11.04 -1.33 -1.81
CA CYS A 165 11.76 -0.63 -2.86
C CYS A 165 12.79 0.35 -2.28
N TYR A 166 12.48 1.01 -1.15
CA TYR A 166 13.43 1.89 -0.44
C TYR A 166 14.58 1.08 0.18
N ASN A 167 14.26 -0.10 0.72
CA ASN A 167 15.23 -1.11 1.15
C ASN A 167 16.21 -1.48 0.04
N MET A 168 15.69 -1.85 -1.13
CA MET A 168 16.54 -2.16 -2.29
C MET A 168 17.46 -0.99 -2.67
N ARG A 169 16.96 0.25 -2.67
CA ARG A 169 17.75 1.43 -3.04
C ARG A 169 18.89 1.73 -2.05
N MET A 170 18.66 1.55 -0.75
CA MET A 170 19.71 1.71 0.26
C MET A 170 20.74 0.58 0.18
N ILE A 171 20.29 -0.67 -0.02
CA ILE A 171 21.20 -1.81 -0.22
C ILE A 171 22.13 -1.56 -1.39
N GLN A 172 21.61 -1.06 -2.53
CA GLN A 172 22.44 -0.66 -3.67
C GLN A 172 23.51 0.39 -3.29
N HIS A 173 23.15 1.37 -2.45
CA HIS A 173 24.11 2.36 -1.97
C HIS A 173 25.19 1.74 -1.07
N LEU A 174 24.80 0.88 -0.13
CA LEU A 174 25.74 0.19 0.76
C LEU A 174 26.71 -0.69 -0.03
N LEU A 175 26.24 -1.43 -1.03
CA LEU A 175 27.09 -2.25 -1.91
C LEU A 175 28.15 -1.40 -2.65
N THR A 176 27.76 -0.23 -3.17
CA THR A 176 28.70 0.70 -3.81
C THR A 176 29.74 1.19 -2.80
N LYS A 177 29.30 1.61 -1.61
CA LYS A 177 30.20 2.13 -0.57
C LYS A 177 31.18 1.08 -0.06
N ILE A 178 30.74 -0.16 0.11
CA ILE A 178 31.60 -1.30 0.47
C ILE A 178 32.67 -1.51 -0.62
N SER A 179 32.27 -1.53 -1.89
CA SER A 179 33.21 -1.71 -3.02
C SER A 179 34.27 -0.60 -3.09
N GLU A 180 33.90 0.64 -2.77
CA GLU A 180 34.84 1.77 -2.70
C GLU A 180 35.81 1.65 -1.51
N LEU A 181 35.32 1.20 -0.36
CA LEU A 181 36.15 1.00 0.83
C LEU A 181 37.16 -0.16 0.63
N GLU A 182 36.74 -1.26 0.00
CA GLU A 182 37.61 -2.39 -0.30
C GLU A 182 38.76 -1.98 -1.22
N LYS A 183 38.50 -1.16 -2.24
CA LYS A 183 39.54 -0.62 -3.13
C LYS A 183 40.55 0.24 -2.38
N LYS A 184 40.08 1.08 -1.44
CA LYS A 184 40.95 1.92 -0.61
C LYS A 184 41.77 1.12 0.41
N SER A 185 41.29 -0.04 0.84
CA SER A 185 42.01 -0.92 1.76
C SER A 185 43.11 -1.74 1.07
N GLN A 186 43.09 -1.84 -0.26
CA GLN A 186 44.08 -2.58 -1.06
C GLN A 186 45.20 -1.68 -1.62
N SER A 187 45.05 -0.36 -1.52
CA SER A 187 46.05 0.66 -1.89
C SER A 187 46.85 1.12 -0.69
#